data_AF-A0A4S4B0B2-F1
#
_entry.id   AF-A0A4S4B0B2-F1
#
_cell.length_a   1.000
_cell.length_b   1.000
_cell.length_c   1.000
_cell.angle_alpha   90.00
_cell.angle_beta   90.00
_cell.angle_gamma   90.00
#
_symmetry.space_group_name_H-M   'P 1'
#
loop_
_entity.id
_entity.type
_entity.pdbx_description
1 polymer ?
#
loop_
_entity_poly.entity_id
_entity_poly.type
_entity_poly.pdbx_seq_one_letter_code
_entity_poly.pdbx_strand_id
1 'polypeptide(L)'
;MTAASTTVATRILGLDPGLRITGFGLIDRLGSQLRYVASGTIRTRDGELPGRLRTLLDGVREVIQTYSPDQVAVEKVFVNVNPQSTLLLGQARGAVICGAVSCDLPVAEYTALQVKQSVVGYGKASKEQVQHMVQRLLTLPAAPGPDAADALACAICHAHGAAGLGALAGAGTRRRGGRLIPGLDERFPR
;
A
#
# COMPACT_ATOMS: atom_id res chain seq x y z
N MET A 1 8.91 2.13 40.11
CA MET A 1 7.72 2.04 39.23
C MET A 1 8.17 2.35 37.81
N THR A 2 8.49 1.33 37.02
CA THR A 2 8.86 1.45 35.60
C THR A 2 7.58 1.68 34.81
N ALA A 3 7.47 2.82 34.13
CA ALA A 3 6.37 3.11 33.23
C ALA A 3 6.34 2.03 32.13
N ALA A 4 5.24 1.28 32.03
CA ALA A 4 5.03 0.37 30.92
C ALA A 4 4.90 1.21 29.65
N SER A 5 5.92 1.17 28.79
CA SER A 5 5.85 1.74 27.44
C SER A 5 4.71 1.03 26.72
N THR A 6 3.58 1.72 26.53
CA THR A 6 2.45 1.16 25.81
C THR A 6 2.78 1.25 24.33
N THR A 7 3.30 0.16 23.77
CA THR A 7 3.59 0.10 22.34
C THR A 7 2.24 0.15 21.60
N VAL A 8 1.96 1.29 20.96
CA VAL A 8 0.76 1.45 20.14
C VAL A 8 1.01 0.74 18.80
N ALA A 9 0.07 -0.11 18.39
CA ALA A 9 0.15 -0.77 17.10
C ALA A 9 -0.13 0.25 15.98
N THR A 10 0.66 0.22 14.90
CA THR A 10 0.41 1.01 13.70
C THR A 10 -0.49 0.22 12.76
N ARG A 11 -1.65 0.78 12.41
CA ARG A 11 -2.59 0.20 11.45
C ARG A 11 -2.24 0.64 10.04
N ILE A 12 -2.04 -0.33 9.16
CA ILE A 12 -1.60 -0.11 7.77
C ILE A 12 -2.68 -0.63 6.83
N LEU A 13 -3.12 0.22 5.90
CA LEU A 13 -4.02 -0.13 4.80
C LEU A 13 -3.20 -0.34 3.52
N GLY A 14 -3.17 -1.57 2.99
CA GLY A 14 -2.67 -1.89 1.67
C GLY A 14 -3.77 -1.81 0.61
N LEU A 15 -3.45 -1.26 -0.56
CA LEU A 15 -4.35 -1.10 -1.71
C LEU A 15 -3.70 -1.64 -2.98
N ASP A 16 -4.43 -2.49 -3.70
CA ASP A 16 -4.11 -2.97 -5.05
C ASP A 16 -5.11 -2.39 -6.05
N PRO A 17 -4.78 -1.28 -6.74
CA PRO A 17 -5.72 -0.55 -7.57
C PRO A 17 -6.05 -1.27 -8.87
N GLY A 18 -7.35 -1.40 -9.16
CA GLY A 18 -7.84 -1.84 -10.47
C GLY A 18 -9.15 -1.16 -10.83
N LEU A 19 -9.37 -0.90 -12.12
CA LEU A 19 -10.56 -0.14 -12.55
C LEU A 19 -11.88 -0.88 -12.26
N ARG A 20 -11.90 -2.22 -12.41
CA ARG A 20 -13.07 -3.06 -12.09
C ARG A 20 -13.12 -3.45 -10.62
N ILE A 21 -11.96 -3.84 -10.08
CA ILE A 21 -11.80 -4.39 -8.74
C ILE A 21 -10.54 -3.76 -8.17
N THR A 22 -10.66 -3.13 -7.00
CA THR A 22 -9.53 -2.68 -6.19
C THR A 22 -9.53 -3.50 -4.91
N GLY A 23 -8.44 -4.23 -4.66
CA GLY A 23 -8.23 -4.98 -3.42
C GLY A 23 -7.86 -4.04 -2.27
N PHE A 24 -8.31 -4.36 -1.06
CA PHE A 24 -7.83 -3.73 0.17
C PHE A 24 -7.49 -4.77 1.24
N GLY A 25 -6.50 -4.46 2.07
CA GLY A 25 -6.09 -5.28 3.20
C GLY A 25 -5.57 -4.42 4.34
N LEU A 26 -6.02 -4.70 5.57
CA LEU A 26 -5.61 -4.02 6.78
C LEU A 26 -4.86 -4.97 7.70
N ILE A 27 -3.74 -4.46 8.22
CA ILE A 27 -2.94 -5.14 9.24
C ILE A 27 -2.57 -4.17 10.35
N ASP A 28 -2.44 -4.70 11.56
CA ASP A 28 -1.83 -4.01 12.68
C ASP A 28 -0.38 -4.48 12.83
N ARG A 29 0.55 -3.53 12.97
CA ARG A 29 1.96 -3.79 13.23
C ARG A 29 2.33 -3.40 14.66
N LEU A 30 2.85 -4.35 15.42
CA LEU A 30 3.39 -4.14 16.75
C LEU A 30 4.84 -4.66 16.82
N GLY A 31 5.80 -3.76 16.65
CA GLY A 31 7.21 -4.14 16.51
C GLY A 31 7.44 -4.97 15.25
N SER A 32 7.78 -6.26 15.43
CA SER A 32 7.89 -7.25 14.34
C SER A 32 6.63 -8.09 14.13
N GLN A 33 5.66 -8.03 15.05
CA GLN A 33 4.43 -8.80 14.94
C GLN A 33 3.45 -8.11 13.98
N LEU A 34 2.88 -8.89 13.06
CA LEU A 34 1.79 -8.48 12.18
C LEU A 34 0.52 -9.20 12.59
N ARG A 35 -0.62 -8.50 12.56
CA ARG A 35 -1.94 -9.08 12.81
C ARG A 35 -2.89 -8.66 11.71
N TYR A 36 -3.65 -9.61 11.18
CA TYR A 36 -4.73 -9.32 10.25
C TYR A 36 -5.86 -8.56 10.95
N VAL A 37 -6.43 -7.57 10.24
CA VAL A 37 -7.60 -6.81 10.70
C VAL A 37 -8.80 -7.09 9.79
N ALA A 38 -8.65 -6.79 8.50
CA ALA A 38 -9.73 -6.96 7.51
C ALA A 38 -9.14 -7.00 6.10
N SER A 39 -9.88 -7.55 5.14
CA SER A 39 -9.58 -7.43 3.71
C SER A 39 -10.84 -7.58 2.89
N GLY A 40 -10.78 -7.14 1.64
CA GLY A 40 -11.92 -7.20 0.73
C GLY A 40 -11.63 -6.54 -0.60
N THR A 41 -12.69 -6.19 -1.32
CA THR A 41 -12.60 -5.55 -2.63
C THR A 41 -13.61 -4.43 -2.78
N ILE A 42 -13.19 -3.31 -3.33
CA ILE A 42 -14.07 -2.25 -3.85
C ILE A 42 -14.37 -2.59 -5.31
N ARG A 43 -15.64 -2.84 -5.63
CA ARG A 43 -16.08 -3.28 -6.96
C ARG A 43 -16.81 -2.15 -7.67
N THR A 44 -16.36 -1.81 -8.87
CA THR A 44 -17.11 -0.90 -9.75
C THR A 44 -18.06 -1.70 -10.63
N ARG A 45 -19.28 -1.21 -10.79
CA ARG A 45 -20.24 -1.77 -11.75
C ARG A 45 -19.90 -1.27 -13.16
N ASP A 46 -20.49 -1.91 -14.17
CA ASP A 46 -20.42 -1.40 -15.53
C ASP A 46 -21.06 0.00 -15.62
N GLY A 47 -20.52 0.85 -16.48
CA GLY A 47 -20.90 2.25 -16.59
C GLY A 47 -19.75 3.13 -17.06
N GLU A 48 -20.01 4.43 -17.15
CA GLU A 48 -19.02 5.40 -17.61
C GLU A 48 -17.84 5.53 -16.63
N LEU A 49 -16.67 5.76 -17.19
CA LEU A 49 -15.41 5.88 -16.45
C LEU A 49 -15.49 6.86 -15.26
N PRO A 50 -16.04 8.09 -15.37
CA PRO A 50 -16.10 9.02 -14.24
C PRO A 50 -16.86 8.45 -13.02
N GLY A 51 -17.98 7.75 -13.26
CA GLY A 51 -18.76 7.12 -12.18
C GLY A 51 -17.99 5.98 -11.50
N ARG A 52 -17.19 5.23 -12.27
CA ARG A 52 -16.32 4.17 -11.75
C ARG A 52 -15.18 4.74 -10.92
N LEU A 53 -14.55 5.83 -11.37
CA LEU A 53 -13.51 6.53 -10.59
C LEU A 53 -14.07 7.09 -9.28
N ARG A 54 -15.28 7.67 -9.30
CA ARG A 54 -15.97 8.11 -8.09
C ARG A 54 -16.20 6.95 -7.12
N THR A 55 -16.67 5.80 -7.62
CA THR A 55 -16.90 4.60 -6.80
C THR A 55 -15.63 4.14 -6.09
N LEU A 56 -14.49 4.17 -6.79
CA LEU A 56 -13.19 3.82 -6.19
C LEU A 56 -12.79 4.81 -5.10
N LEU A 57 -12.91 6.12 -5.37
CA LEU A 57 -12.57 7.17 -4.42
C LEU A 57 -13.44 7.07 -3.16
N ASP A 58 -14.76 7.01 -3.32
CA ASP A 58 -15.71 6.94 -2.20
C ASP A 58 -15.54 5.63 -1.42
N GLY A 59 -15.31 4.49 -2.10
CA GLY A 59 -15.04 3.21 -1.44
C GLY A 59 -13.75 3.19 -0.61
N VAL A 60 -12.69 3.84 -1.07
CA VAL A 60 -11.46 3.99 -0.28
C VAL A 60 -11.72 4.82 0.98
N ARG A 61 -12.48 5.91 0.85
CA ARG A 61 -12.87 6.74 2.00
C ARG A 61 -13.70 5.97 3.01
N GLU A 62 -14.64 5.16 2.55
CA GLU A 62 -15.45 4.28 3.41
C GLU A 62 -14.58 3.29 4.19
N VAL A 63 -13.62 2.63 3.54
CA VAL A 63 -12.66 1.74 4.21
C VAL A 63 -11.86 2.50 5.26
N ILE A 64 -11.35 3.69 4.93
CA ILE A 64 -10.59 4.52 5.88
C ILE A 64 -11.44 4.94 7.07
N GLN A 65 -12.67 5.38 6.85
CA GLN A 65 -13.60 5.77 7.92
C GLN A 65 -13.95 4.59 8.83
N THR A 66 -14.12 3.40 8.24
CA THR A 66 -14.51 2.19 8.98
C THR A 66 -13.38 1.69 9.88
N TYR A 67 -12.14 1.68 9.37
CA TYR A 67 -11.04 1.00 10.06
C TYR A 67 -9.99 1.94 10.67
N SER A 68 -10.04 3.23 10.34
CA SER A 68 -9.13 4.28 10.82
C SER A 68 -7.65 3.88 10.75
N PRO A 69 -7.10 3.55 9.56
CA PRO A 69 -5.68 3.26 9.42
C PRO A 69 -4.82 4.51 9.64
N ASP A 70 -3.58 4.30 10.10
CA ASP A 70 -2.60 5.37 10.29
C ASP A 70 -1.85 5.70 9.00
N GLN A 71 -1.66 4.70 8.14
CA GLN A 71 -0.82 4.80 6.93
C GLN A 71 -1.39 3.94 5.80
N VAL A 72 -1.11 4.35 4.56
CA VAL A 72 -1.57 3.67 3.36
C VAL A 72 -0.38 3.24 2.49
N ALA A 73 -0.40 1.99 2.04
CA ALA A 73 0.53 1.42 1.08
C ALA A 73 -0.20 1.12 -0.23
N VAL A 74 0.32 1.59 -1.35
CA VAL A 74 -0.30 1.41 -2.67
C VAL A 74 0.68 0.72 -3.61
N GLU A 75 0.20 -0.29 -4.33
CA GLU A 75 1.02 -0.88 -5.39
C GLU A 75 1.28 0.11 -6.54
N LYS A 76 2.53 0.19 -6.95
CA LYS A 76 2.98 0.93 -8.12
C LYS A 76 2.84 0.03 -9.34
N VAL A 77 1.96 0.44 -10.24
CA VAL A 77 1.77 -0.22 -11.53
C VAL A 77 2.77 0.35 -12.54
N PHE A 78 3.46 -0.52 -13.27
CA PHE A 78 4.25 -0.14 -14.44
C PHE A 78 3.46 -0.36 -15.74
N VAL A 79 3.77 0.48 -16.73
CA VAL A 79 3.28 0.45 -18.12
C VAL A 79 3.11 -0.99 -18.63
N ASN A 80 1.87 -1.32 -19.01
CA ASN A 80 1.54 -2.59 -19.64
C ASN A 80 1.77 -2.50 -21.15
N VAL A 81 1.75 -3.63 -21.87
CA VAL A 81 1.96 -3.70 -23.32
C VAL A 81 0.90 -2.87 -24.09
N ASN A 82 -0.30 -2.72 -23.52
CA ASN A 82 -1.38 -1.92 -24.11
C ASN A 82 -1.46 -0.51 -23.44
N PRO A 83 -1.21 0.57 -24.20
CA PRO A 83 -1.29 1.94 -23.70
C PRO A 83 -2.67 2.34 -23.17
N GLN A 84 -3.76 1.88 -23.80
CA GLN A 84 -5.12 2.24 -23.40
C GLN A 84 -5.47 1.64 -22.03
N SER A 85 -5.16 0.36 -21.82
CA SER A 85 -5.37 -0.29 -20.52
C SER A 85 -4.50 0.35 -19.43
N THR A 86 -3.28 0.77 -19.78
CA THR A 86 -2.39 1.48 -18.87
C THR A 86 -2.96 2.82 -18.44
N LEU A 87 -3.50 3.60 -19.38
CA LEU A 87 -4.11 4.91 -19.07
C LEU A 87 -5.31 4.76 -18.12
N LEU A 88 -6.19 3.79 -18.38
CA LEU A 88 -7.34 3.48 -17.53
C LEU A 88 -6.93 3.04 -16.12
N LEU A 89 -5.88 2.21 -16.02
CA LEU A 89 -5.33 1.78 -14.74
C LEU A 89 -4.68 2.95 -13.98
N GLY A 90 -3.98 3.84 -14.68
CA GLY A 90 -3.43 5.08 -14.12
C GLY A 90 -4.52 5.98 -13.52
N GLN A 91 -5.67 6.10 -14.20
CA GLN A 91 -6.82 6.87 -13.70
C GLN A 91 -7.46 6.21 -12.46
N ALA A 92 -7.68 4.90 -12.48
CA ALA A 92 -8.19 4.15 -11.33
C ALA A 92 -7.27 4.30 -10.12
N ARG A 93 -5.96 4.16 -10.33
CA ARG A 93 -4.93 4.38 -9.31
C ARG A 93 -4.96 5.81 -8.78
N GLY A 94 -5.09 6.81 -9.65
CA GLY A 94 -5.26 8.21 -9.26
C GLY A 94 -6.44 8.39 -8.32
N ALA A 95 -7.61 7.83 -8.66
CA ALA A 95 -8.80 7.90 -7.81
C ALA A 95 -8.59 7.24 -6.43
N VAL A 96 -7.92 6.09 -6.38
CA VAL A 96 -7.58 5.38 -5.13
C VAL A 96 -6.66 6.21 -4.24
N ILE A 97 -5.59 6.78 -4.81
CA ILE A 97 -4.65 7.64 -4.07
C ILE A 97 -5.35 8.91 -3.60
N CYS A 98 -6.15 9.56 -4.46
CA CYS A 98 -6.95 10.72 -4.10
C CYS A 98 -7.90 10.43 -2.93
N GLY A 99 -8.55 9.27 -2.92
CA GLY A 99 -9.38 8.83 -1.80
C GLY A 99 -8.60 8.78 -0.48
N ALA A 100 -7.40 8.19 -0.50
CA ALA A 100 -6.55 8.11 0.69
C ALA A 100 -6.06 9.48 1.18
N VAL A 101 -5.48 10.30 0.30
CA VAL A 101 -4.94 11.61 0.70
C VAL A 101 -6.04 12.62 1.05
N SER A 102 -7.26 12.44 0.55
CA SER A 102 -8.42 13.27 0.96
C SER A 102 -8.85 13.05 2.41
N CYS A 103 -8.36 11.98 3.04
CA CYS A 103 -8.53 11.69 4.46
C CYS A 103 -7.26 12.02 5.27
N ASP A 104 -6.36 12.84 4.73
CA ASP A 104 -5.10 13.27 5.36
C ASP A 104 -4.13 12.15 5.75
N LEU A 105 -4.22 10.98 5.08
CA LEU A 105 -3.33 9.85 5.35
C LEU A 105 -2.03 9.91 4.52
N PRO A 106 -0.87 9.55 5.11
CA PRO A 106 0.37 9.36 4.37
C PRO A 106 0.25 8.13 3.45
N VAL A 107 0.66 8.30 2.19
CA VAL A 107 0.66 7.26 1.17
C VAL A 107 2.10 6.91 0.76
N ALA A 108 2.45 5.63 0.85
CA ALA A 108 3.70 5.07 0.34
C ALA A 108 3.43 4.16 -0.86
N GLU A 109 4.35 4.14 -1.82
CA GLU A 109 4.19 3.39 -3.07
C GLU A 109 5.26 2.29 -3.20
N TYR A 110 4.84 1.09 -3.62
CA TYR A 110 5.73 -0.08 -3.74
C TYR A 110 5.59 -0.77 -5.08
N THR A 111 6.70 -1.10 -5.72
CA THR A 111 6.71 -1.92 -6.94
C THR A 111 6.33 -3.37 -6.63
N ALA A 112 5.74 -4.07 -7.60
CA ALA A 112 5.48 -5.51 -7.48
C ALA A 112 6.73 -6.32 -7.06
N LEU A 113 7.92 -5.89 -7.51
CA LEU A 113 9.18 -6.51 -7.13
C LEU A 113 9.48 -6.34 -5.63
N GLN A 114 9.32 -5.12 -5.10
CA GLN A 114 9.50 -4.84 -3.66
C GLN A 114 8.50 -5.62 -2.82
N VAL A 115 7.23 -5.66 -3.24
CA VAL A 115 6.19 -6.42 -2.55
C VAL A 115 6.58 -7.90 -2.49
N LYS A 116 6.90 -8.52 -3.63
CA LYS A 116 7.34 -9.92 -3.69
C LYS A 116 8.56 -10.17 -2.79
N GLN A 117 9.61 -9.38 -2.93
CA GLN A 117 10.83 -9.50 -2.12
C GLN A 117 10.55 -9.42 -0.62
N SER A 118 9.70 -8.49 -0.19
CA SER A 118 9.39 -8.28 1.23
C SER A 118 8.57 -9.40 1.86
N VAL A 119 7.76 -10.12 1.07
CA VAL A 119 6.82 -11.15 1.55
C VAL A 119 7.45 -12.54 1.47
N VAL A 120 8.15 -12.85 0.37
CA VAL A 120 8.68 -14.20 0.12
C VAL A 120 10.21 -14.31 0.26
N GLY A 121 10.91 -13.20 0.40
CA GLY A 121 12.38 -13.12 0.49
C GLY A 121 13.12 -12.97 -0.85
N TYR A 122 12.45 -13.07 -2.01
CA TYR A 122 13.06 -12.88 -3.34
C TYR A 122 12.05 -12.38 -4.39
N GLY A 123 12.53 -11.74 -5.45
CA GLY A 123 11.67 -10.95 -6.35
C GLY A 123 10.90 -11.69 -7.45
N LYS A 124 11.26 -12.95 -7.73
CA LYS A 124 10.68 -13.76 -8.83
C LYS A 124 9.57 -14.73 -8.37
N ALA A 125 9.01 -14.53 -7.19
CA ALA A 125 7.96 -15.41 -6.68
C ALA A 125 6.68 -15.36 -7.54
N SER A 126 6.01 -16.53 -7.62
CA SER A 126 4.69 -16.67 -8.23
C SER A 126 3.61 -16.02 -7.36
N LYS A 127 2.43 -15.76 -7.94
CA LYS A 127 1.31 -15.17 -7.19
C LYS A 127 0.83 -16.11 -6.07
N GLU A 128 0.84 -17.41 -6.32
CA GLU A 128 0.47 -18.46 -5.37
C GLU A 128 1.43 -18.49 -4.18
N GLN A 129 2.73 -18.30 -4.42
CA GLN A 129 3.72 -18.21 -3.34
C GLN A 129 3.51 -16.97 -2.47
N VAL A 130 3.19 -15.83 -3.07
CA VAL A 130 2.85 -14.61 -2.32
C VAL A 130 1.61 -14.85 -1.46
N GLN A 131 0.54 -15.39 -2.04
CA GLN A 131 -0.71 -15.70 -1.33
C GLN A 131 -0.49 -16.65 -0.15
N HIS A 132 0.29 -17.72 -0.33
CA HIS A 132 0.62 -18.65 0.74
C HIS A 132 1.44 -17.98 1.86
N MET A 133 2.40 -17.13 1.49
CA MET A 133 3.19 -16.39 2.46
C MET A 133 2.37 -15.33 3.22
N VAL A 134 1.43 -14.64 2.56
CA VAL A 134 0.48 -13.74 3.22
C VAL A 134 -0.35 -14.51 4.27
N GLN A 135 -0.90 -15.67 3.89
CA GLN A 135 -1.65 -16.52 4.81
C GLN A 135 -0.80 -16.90 6.03
N ARG A 136 0.46 -17.30 5.82
CA ARG A 136 1.37 -17.69 6.89
C ARG A 136 1.76 -16.52 7.79
N LEU A 137 2.17 -15.38 7.23
CA LEU A 137 2.63 -14.20 7.97
C LEU A 137 1.51 -13.59 8.82
N LEU A 138 0.27 -13.68 8.37
CA LEU A 138 -0.90 -13.15 9.06
C LEU A 138 -1.69 -14.21 9.85
N THR A 139 -1.23 -15.47 9.84
CA THR A 139 -1.89 -16.61 10.50
C THR A 139 -3.37 -16.74 10.12
N LEU A 140 -3.66 -16.60 8.82
CA LEU A 140 -5.04 -16.69 8.32
C LEU A 140 -5.52 -18.15 8.28
N PRO A 141 -6.78 -18.43 8.65
CA PRO A 141 -7.32 -19.80 8.68
C PRO A 141 -7.47 -20.41 7.28
N ALA A 142 -7.57 -19.58 6.25
CA ALA A 142 -7.64 -19.99 4.85
C ALA A 142 -6.88 -18.99 3.97
N ALA A 143 -6.55 -19.42 2.75
CA ALA A 143 -5.93 -18.54 1.76
C ALA A 143 -6.88 -17.38 1.40
N PRO A 144 -6.44 -16.12 1.45
CA PRO A 144 -7.26 -14.98 1.03
C PRO A 144 -7.50 -15.03 -0.48
N GLY A 145 -8.59 -14.44 -0.97
CA GLY A 145 -8.79 -14.26 -2.42
C GLY A 145 -7.63 -13.46 -3.06
N PRO A 146 -7.39 -13.60 -4.38
CA PRO A 146 -6.21 -13.05 -5.05
C PRO A 146 -6.05 -11.53 -4.86
N ASP A 147 -7.12 -10.75 -5.06
CA ASP A 147 -7.07 -9.29 -4.90
C ASP A 147 -6.79 -8.86 -3.45
N ALA A 148 -7.33 -9.62 -2.48
CA ALA A 148 -7.08 -9.40 -1.06
C ALA A 148 -5.64 -9.79 -0.67
N ALA A 149 -5.10 -10.85 -1.28
CA ALA A 149 -3.73 -11.28 -1.07
C ALA A 149 -2.72 -10.23 -1.55
N ASP A 150 -2.92 -9.68 -2.74
CA ASP A 150 -2.05 -8.65 -3.34
C ASP A 150 -2.09 -7.37 -2.48
N ALA A 151 -3.27 -6.94 -2.00
CA ALA A 151 -3.40 -5.81 -1.09
C ALA A 151 -2.77 -6.03 0.30
N LEU A 152 -2.98 -7.21 0.91
CA LEU A 152 -2.33 -7.57 2.19
C LEU A 152 -0.81 -7.66 2.04
N ALA A 153 -0.31 -8.20 0.92
CA ALA A 153 1.10 -8.24 0.61
C ALA A 153 1.71 -6.83 0.54
N CYS A 154 0.98 -5.86 -0.04
CA CYS A 154 1.40 -4.46 -0.07
C CYS A 154 1.50 -3.86 1.36
N ALA A 155 0.53 -4.14 2.22
CA ALA A 155 0.56 -3.71 3.62
C ALA A 155 1.75 -4.32 4.40
N ILE A 156 2.02 -5.61 4.20
CA ILE A 156 3.18 -6.31 4.78
C ILE A 156 4.49 -5.71 4.27
N CYS A 157 4.58 -5.41 2.98
CA CYS A 157 5.74 -4.76 2.37
C CYS A 157 6.05 -3.42 3.05
N HIS A 158 5.02 -2.62 3.29
CA HIS A 158 5.17 -1.36 4.02
C HIS A 158 5.61 -1.58 5.47
N ALA A 159 5.01 -2.54 6.17
CA ALA A 159 5.37 -2.89 7.54
C ALA A 159 6.85 -3.31 7.69
N HIS A 160 7.35 -4.14 6.77
CA HIS A 160 8.75 -4.57 6.72
C HIS A 160 9.69 -3.45 6.25
N GLY A 161 9.25 -2.65 5.28
CA GLY A 161 9.99 -1.49 4.77
C GLY A 161 10.26 -0.46 5.85
N ALA A 162 9.27 -0.15 6.67
CA ALA A 162 9.41 0.72 7.84
C ALA A 162 10.31 0.14 8.95
N ALA A 163 10.64 -1.15 8.91
CA ALA A 163 11.49 -1.83 9.89
C ALA A 163 12.97 -1.94 9.47
N GLY A 164 13.26 -2.03 8.16
CA GLY A 164 14.62 -2.38 7.71
C GLY A 164 15.06 -1.88 6.33
N LEU A 165 14.15 -1.60 5.38
CA LEU A 165 14.55 -1.09 4.05
C LEU A 165 14.42 0.43 3.89
N GLY A 166 13.55 1.09 4.67
CA GLY A 166 13.36 2.53 4.66
C GLY A 166 14.51 3.30 5.33
N ALA A 167 15.26 2.67 6.23
CA ALA A 167 16.45 3.26 6.84
C ALA A 167 17.60 3.48 5.83
N LEU A 168 17.62 2.71 4.73
CA LEU A 168 18.62 2.83 3.66
C LEU A 168 18.12 3.67 2.47
N ALA A 169 16.80 3.79 2.28
CA ALA A 169 16.20 4.53 1.16
C ALA A 169 15.67 5.94 1.53
N GLY A 170 15.70 6.32 2.82
CA GLY A 170 15.03 7.51 3.36
C GLY A 170 15.94 8.60 3.91
N ALA A 171 17.16 8.77 3.40
CA ALA A 171 17.95 9.99 3.64
C ALA A 171 17.49 11.09 2.66
N GLY A 172 16.31 11.66 2.88
CA GLY A 172 15.86 12.75 2.00
C GLY A 172 14.41 13.14 2.20
N THR A 173 14.12 13.86 3.28
CA THR A 173 13.24 15.04 3.34
C THR A 173 12.87 15.32 4.80
N ARG A 174 13.69 16.11 5.49
CA ARG A 174 13.23 16.79 6.71
C ARG A 174 12.43 18.02 6.28
N ARG A 175 11.14 18.07 6.62
CA ARG A 175 10.38 19.31 6.58
C ARG A 175 10.87 20.23 7.69
N ARG A 176 11.40 21.41 7.33
CA ARG A 176 11.45 22.58 8.19
C ARG A 176 10.93 23.78 7.40
N GLY A 177 9.78 24.32 7.80
CA GLY A 177 9.31 25.62 7.31
C GLY A 177 8.82 25.72 5.85
N GLY A 178 7.96 24.80 5.39
CA GLY A 178 6.96 25.12 4.35
C GLY A 178 7.42 25.37 2.90
N ARG A 179 8.65 25.04 2.48
CA ARG A 179 9.04 25.00 1.05
C ARG A 179 9.90 23.77 0.71
N LEU A 180 9.64 23.19 -0.46
CA LEU A 180 10.47 22.15 -1.08
C LEU A 180 11.63 22.83 -1.83
N ILE A 181 12.87 22.50 -1.47
CA ILE A 181 14.06 22.87 -2.23
C ILE A 181 14.74 21.55 -2.65
N PRO A 182 14.97 21.30 -3.96
CA PRO A 182 15.78 20.17 -4.39
C PRO A 182 17.21 20.35 -3.87
N GLY A 183 17.75 19.31 -3.20
CA GLY A 183 19.14 19.31 -2.75
C GLY A 183 20.09 19.31 -3.94
N LEU A 184 20.83 20.40 -4.12
CA LEU A 184 21.94 20.46 -5.05
C LEU A 184 23.12 19.68 -4.44
N ASP A 185 23.50 18.58 -5.08
CA ASP A 185 24.72 17.81 -4.78
C ASP A 185 25.92 18.63 -5.28
N GLU A 186 26.63 19.31 -4.37
CA GLU A 186 27.87 20.04 -4.65
C GLU A 186 29.06 19.10 -4.80
N ARG A 187 29.08 18.29 -5.87
CA ARG A 187 30.26 17.49 -6.20
C ARG A 187 30.58 17.49 -7.67
N PHE A 188 31.13 18.59 -8.18
CA PHE A 188 32.20 18.62 -9.21
C PHE A 188 32.87 20.01 -9.20
N PRO A 189 34.18 20.13 -8.93
CA PRO A 189 34.92 21.36 -9.22
C PRO A 189 35.26 21.45 -10.71
N ARG A 190 35.31 22.71 -11.17
CA ARG A 190 35.43 23.28 -12.52
C ARG A 190 36.23 22.50 -13.56
#